data_AF-A0A6T6GIE0-F1
#
_entry.id   AF-A0A6T6GIE0-F1
#
_cell.length_a   1.000
_cell.length_b   1.000
_cell.length_c   1.000
_cell.angle_alpha   90.00
_cell.angle_beta   90.00
_cell.angle_gamma   90.00
#
_symmetry.space_group_name_H-M   'P 1'
#
loop_
_entity.id
_entity.type
_entity.pdbx_description
1 polymer ?
#
loop_
_entity_poly.entity_id
_entity_poly.type
_entity_poly.pdbx_seq_one_letter_code
_entity_poly.pdbx_strand_id
1 'polypeptide(L)'
;HSEKIDKHARAYPKGELPTLSTMSTSSSLSTKINSMLRECDTDALLANLHDHNYNVDAAAKAIAREPRKFVACWTVEDKELFNSGFRRYSGSLRMIAKGIAPTKDFQDVIDYQYRFKIPDQFRRFQEKKREQAVRMMECIETRRYASSTFVTTGDKSNPSDKDGSSKRAKTGEWAKTSTSDVVGKVEARRAAARQFLLDVEAKLGKEKLADVANAIKNLHDKSVSELRSILLSDILQGHADLQQRCLGFLPRRVRS
;
A
#
# COMPACT_ATOMS: atom_id res chain seq x y z
N HIS A 1 -29.83 14.58 -21.18
CA HIS A 1 -28.75 14.10 -20.27
C HIS A 1 -27.71 15.19 -19.93
N SER A 2 -27.46 16.19 -20.79
CA SER A 2 -26.54 17.32 -20.52
C SER A 2 -27.02 18.31 -19.45
N GLU A 3 -28.33 18.44 -19.21
CA GLU A 3 -28.88 19.42 -18.26
C GLU A 3 -28.55 19.17 -16.78
N LYS A 4 -28.25 17.92 -16.41
CA LYS A 4 -27.93 17.56 -15.01
C LYS A 4 -26.48 17.85 -14.64
N ILE A 5 -25.58 17.90 -15.64
CA ILE A 5 -24.16 18.24 -15.42
C ILE A 5 -24.02 19.75 -15.19
N ASP A 6 -24.83 20.56 -15.90
CA ASP A 6 -24.75 22.01 -15.85
C ASP A 6 -25.29 22.62 -14.53
N LYS A 7 -26.23 21.94 -13.86
CA LYS A 7 -26.71 22.33 -12.52
C LYS A 7 -25.67 22.13 -11.42
N HIS A 8 -24.75 21.18 -11.56
CA HIS A 8 -23.71 20.93 -10.56
C HIS A 8 -22.55 21.93 -10.65
N ALA A 9 -22.25 22.44 -11.84
CA ALA A 9 -21.21 23.45 -12.03
C ALA A 9 -21.58 24.83 -11.44
N ARG A 10 -22.87 25.14 -11.31
CA ARG A 10 -23.36 26.45 -10.80
C ARG A 10 -23.48 26.54 -9.28
N ALA A 11 -23.21 25.46 -8.55
CA ALA A 11 -23.37 25.42 -7.08
C ALA A 11 -22.09 25.78 -6.29
N TYR A 12 -20.98 26.10 -6.95
CA TYR A 12 -19.75 26.48 -6.27
C TYR A 12 -19.73 27.98 -5.97
N PRO A 13 -19.74 28.40 -4.69
CA PRO A 13 -19.57 29.80 -4.34
C PRO A 13 -18.19 30.28 -4.84
N LYS A 14 -18.19 31.38 -5.60
CA LYS A 14 -16.97 32.01 -6.10
C LYS A 14 -16.13 32.50 -4.91
N GLY A 15 -15.09 31.76 -4.53
CA GLY A 15 -14.11 32.20 -3.53
C GLY A 15 -13.55 31.11 -2.62
N GLU A 16 -14.18 29.94 -2.53
CA GLU A 16 -13.65 28.81 -1.76
C GLU A 16 -12.91 27.83 -2.67
N LEU A 17 -11.60 27.69 -2.47
CA LEU A 17 -10.84 26.59 -3.06
C LEU A 17 -11.39 25.27 -2.50
N PRO A 18 -11.70 24.28 -3.34
CA PRO A 18 -12.18 22.99 -2.87
C PRO A 18 -11.15 22.38 -1.94
N THR A 19 -11.52 22.20 -0.68
CA THR A 19 -10.71 21.44 0.27
C THR A 19 -10.71 19.97 -0.18
N LEU A 20 -9.57 19.28 -0.04
CA LEU A 20 -9.39 17.88 -0.49
C LEU A 20 -10.49 16.91 0.00
N SER A 21 -11.18 17.26 1.08
CA SER A 21 -12.32 16.54 1.66
C SER A 21 -13.58 16.53 0.77
N THR A 22 -13.79 17.51 -0.12
CA THR A 22 -14.99 17.55 -0.99
C THR A 22 -14.88 16.70 -2.26
N MET A 23 -13.68 16.23 -2.64
CA MET A 23 -13.51 15.36 -3.82
C MET A 23 -13.90 13.89 -3.58
N SER A 24 -14.20 13.50 -2.33
CA SER A 24 -14.47 12.10 -1.96
C SER A 24 -15.89 11.60 -2.24
N THR A 25 -16.88 12.47 -2.50
CA THR A 25 -18.28 12.03 -2.62
C THR A 25 -18.69 11.62 -4.04
N SER A 26 -18.03 12.15 -5.07
CA SER A 26 -18.30 11.84 -6.49
C SER A 26 -17.96 10.38 -6.87
N SER A 27 -17.08 9.73 -6.10
CA SER A 27 -16.63 8.35 -6.30
C SER A 27 -17.74 7.30 -6.12
N SER A 28 -18.72 7.57 -5.26
CA SER A 28 -19.72 6.59 -4.82
C SER A 28 -20.74 6.18 -5.88
N LEU A 29 -21.13 7.09 -6.77
CA LEU A 29 -22.06 6.81 -7.88
C LEU A 29 -21.36 6.07 -9.04
N SER A 30 -20.10 6.42 -9.31
CA SER A 30 -19.29 5.71 -10.31
C SER A 30 -18.99 4.26 -9.91
N THR A 31 -18.91 3.95 -8.61
CA THR A 31 -18.67 2.57 -8.14
C THR A 31 -19.88 1.65 -8.38
N LYS A 32 -21.12 2.14 -8.20
CA LYS A 32 -22.35 1.36 -8.44
C LYS A 32 -22.58 1.03 -9.91
N ILE A 33 -22.38 1.99 -10.82
CA ILE A 33 -22.55 1.75 -12.26
C ILE A 33 -21.51 0.74 -12.77
N ASN A 34 -20.28 0.84 -12.24
CA ASN A 34 -19.21 -0.10 -12.55
C ASN A 34 -19.50 -1.52 -12.04
N SER A 35 -20.22 -1.71 -10.94
CA SER A 35 -20.49 -3.06 -10.43
C SER A 35 -21.47 -3.82 -11.32
N MET A 36 -22.50 -3.15 -11.86
CA MET A 36 -23.49 -3.79 -12.74
C MET A 36 -22.92 -4.18 -14.11
N LEU A 37 -22.08 -3.33 -14.71
CA LEU A 37 -21.41 -3.64 -15.99
C LEU A 37 -20.41 -4.81 -15.87
N ARG A 38 -19.95 -5.11 -14.65
CA ARG A 38 -18.94 -6.14 -14.39
C ARG A 38 -19.50 -7.52 -14.19
N GLU A 39 -20.82 -7.66 -14.11
CA GLU A 39 -21.52 -8.93 -13.92
C GLU A 39 -22.30 -9.32 -15.16
N CYS A 40 -21.87 -8.90 -16.35
CA CYS A 40 -22.50 -9.32 -17.58
C CYS A 40 -22.05 -10.73 -17.98
N ASP A 41 -23.00 -11.53 -18.48
CA ASP A 41 -22.69 -12.79 -19.14
C ASP A 41 -22.24 -12.51 -20.57
N THR A 42 -20.92 -12.47 -20.74
CA THR A 42 -20.28 -12.20 -22.04
C THR A 42 -20.71 -13.20 -23.11
N ASP A 43 -20.92 -14.46 -22.75
CA ASP A 43 -21.24 -15.50 -23.72
C ASP A 43 -22.67 -15.31 -24.22
N ALA A 44 -23.61 -14.99 -23.32
CA ALA A 44 -24.98 -14.61 -23.69
C ALA A 44 -25.02 -13.32 -24.54
N LEU A 45 -24.19 -12.33 -24.23
CA LEU A 45 -24.09 -11.09 -25.02
C LEU A 45 -23.57 -11.36 -26.44
N LEU A 46 -22.53 -12.19 -26.58
CA LEU A 46 -21.95 -12.56 -27.86
C LEU A 46 -22.92 -13.41 -28.69
N ALA A 47 -23.63 -14.36 -28.06
CA ALA A 47 -24.68 -15.14 -28.71
C ALA A 47 -25.80 -14.23 -29.25
N ASN A 48 -26.27 -13.27 -28.44
CA ASN A 48 -27.29 -12.32 -28.89
C ASN A 48 -26.79 -11.42 -30.03
N LEU A 49 -25.51 -11.06 -30.06
CA LEU A 49 -24.93 -10.33 -31.18
C LEU A 49 -24.89 -11.18 -32.46
N HIS A 50 -24.52 -12.45 -32.35
CA HIS A 50 -24.53 -13.40 -33.45
C HIS A 50 -25.95 -13.62 -34.00
N ASP A 51 -26.95 -13.80 -33.13
CA ASP A 51 -28.36 -14.00 -33.51
C ASP A 51 -28.95 -12.81 -34.28
N HIS A 52 -28.39 -11.62 -34.11
CA HIS A 52 -28.78 -10.40 -34.82
C HIS A 52 -27.85 -10.07 -36.00
N ASN A 53 -27.12 -11.05 -36.55
CA ASN A 53 -26.18 -10.88 -37.68
C ASN A 53 -25.17 -9.76 -37.43
N TYR A 54 -24.66 -9.67 -36.19
CA TYR A 54 -23.72 -8.63 -35.76
C TYR A 54 -24.23 -7.18 -35.88
N ASN A 55 -25.56 -6.99 -35.99
CA ASN A 55 -26.17 -5.66 -35.93
C ASN A 55 -26.25 -5.18 -34.47
N VAL A 56 -25.36 -4.25 -34.11
CA VAL A 56 -25.24 -3.73 -32.74
C VAL A 56 -26.51 -3.03 -32.25
N ASP A 57 -27.20 -2.27 -33.10
CA ASP A 57 -28.41 -1.53 -32.71
C ASP A 57 -29.58 -2.46 -32.43
N ALA A 58 -29.72 -3.52 -33.24
CA ALA A 58 -30.74 -4.53 -33.04
C ALA A 58 -30.45 -5.36 -31.77
N ALA A 59 -29.20 -5.80 -31.60
CA ALA A 59 -28.76 -6.54 -30.41
C ALA A 59 -28.93 -5.72 -29.12
N ALA A 60 -28.60 -4.43 -29.15
CA ALA A 60 -28.79 -3.51 -28.01
C ALA A 60 -30.27 -3.31 -27.66
N LYS A 61 -31.16 -3.20 -28.67
CA LYS A 61 -32.61 -3.15 -28.44
C LYS A 61 -33.14 -4.45 -27.84
N ALA A 62 -32.61 -5.61 -28.23
CA ALA A 62 -32.95 -6.89 -27.63
C ALA A 62 -32.51 -6.98 -26.16
N ILE A 63 -31.28 -6.55 -25.86
CA ILE A 63 -30.77 -6.49 -24.47
C ILE A 63 -31.61 -5.54 -23.61
N ALA A 64 -32.00 -4.39 -24.16
CA ALA A 64 -32.82 -3.41 -23.44
C ALA A 64 -34.21 -3.94 -23.08
N ARG A 65 -34.77 -4.87 -23.87
CA ARG A 65 -36.05 -5.52 -23.56
C ARG A 65 -35.92 -6.52 -22.41
N GLU A 66 -34.84 -7.30 -22.38
CA GLU A 66 -34.64 -8.36 -21.37
C GLU A 66 -33.24 -8.30 -20.73
N PRO A 67 -32.91 -7.24 -19.97
CA PRO A 67 -31.56 -7.05 -19.46
C PRO A 67 -31.15 -8.17 -18.48
N ARG A 68 -32.11 -8.76 -17.77
CA ARG A 68 -31.86 -9.82 -16.78
C ARG A 68 -31.26 -11.09 -17.37
N LYS A 69 -31.49 -11.37 -18.66
CA LYS A 69 -30.93 -12.56 -19.34
C LYS A 69 -29.42 -12.43 -19.58
N PHE A 70 -28.91 -11.20 -19.61
CA PHE A 70 -27.52 -10.88 -19.94
C PHE A 70 -26.68 -10.49 -18.72
N VAL A 71 -27.28 -10.45 -17.53
CA VAL A 71 -26.56 -10.28 -16.27
C VAL A 71 -26.35 -11.66 -15.67
N ALA A 72 -25.12 -11.99 -15.32
CA ALA A 72 -24.71 -13.22 -14.64
C ALA A 72 -25.69 -13.51 -13.49
N CYS A 73 -26.30 -14.69 -13.54
CA CYS A 73 -27.49 -15.09 -12.78
C CYS A 73 -27.27 -15.24 -11.25
N TRP A 74 -26.34 -14.51 -10.64
CA TRP A 74 -26.06 -14.55 -9.22
C TRP A 74 -26.93 -13.54 -8.49
N THR A 75 -27.89 -14.04 -7.72
CA THR A 75 -28.71 -13.19 -6.85
C THR A 75 -27.87 -12.63 -5.70
N VAL A 76 -28.37 -11.59 -5.03
CA VAL A 76 -27.69 -11.04 -3.84
C VAL A 76 -27.53 -12.11 -2.77
N GLU A 77 -28.55 -12.94 -2.59
CA GLU A 77 -28.58 -14.06 -1.64
C GLU A 77 -27.52 -15.12 -1.98
N ASP A 78 -27.41 -15.55 -3.24
CA ASP A 78 -26.38 -16.49 -3.69
C ASP A 78 -24.98 -15.96 -3.40
N LYS A 79 -24.75 -14.65 -3.64
CA LYS A 79 -23.46 -14.01 -3.37
C LYS A 79 -23.15 -13.97 -1.88
N GLU A 80 -24.15 -13.72 -1.04
CA GLU A 80 -23.98 -13.74 0.42
C GLU A 80 -23.67 -15.14 0.92
N LEU A 81 -24.38 -16.17 0.42
CA LEU A 81 -24.09 -17.57 0.71
C LEU A 81 -22.68 -17.96 0.27
N PHE A 82 -22.28 -17.57 -0.94
CA PHE A 82 -20.91 -17.79 -1.43
C PHE A 82 -19.88 -17.10 -0.55
N ASN A 83 -20.08 -15.83 -0.20
CA ASN A 83 -19.15 -15.07 0.62
C ASN A 83 -19.04 -15.65 2.04
N SER A 84 -20.15 -16.08 2.63
CA SER A 84 -20.20 -16.76 3.93
C SER A 84 -19.46 -18.09 3.87
N GLY A 85 -19.75 -18.92 2.87
CA GLY A 85 -19.06 -20.18 2.62
C GLY A 85 -17.56 -20.00 2.38
N PHE A 86 -17.17 -18.97 1.62
CA PHE A 86 -15.77 -18.65 1.34
C PHE A 86 -15.00 -18.31 2.62
N ARG A 87 -15.61 -17.55 3.54
CA ARG A 87 -15.04 -17.24 4.86
C ARG A 87 -14.96 -18.47 5.76
N ARG A 88 -15.98 -19.33 5.73
CA ARG A 88 -16.08 -20.50 6.62
C ARG A 88 -15.17 -21.66 6.20
N TYR A 89 -15.07 -21.91 4.89
CA TYR A 89 -14.40 -23.10 4.34
C TYR A 89 -13.07 -22.76 3.65
N SER A 90 -12.50 -21.58 3.91
CA SER A 90 -11.19 -21.15 3.43
C SER A 90 -10.96 -21.35 1.93
N GLY A 91 -12.01 -21.11 1.12
CA GLY A 91 -11.94 -21.25 -0.34
C GLY A 91 -12.17 -22.66 -0.89
N SER A 92 -12.60 -23.64 -0.09
CA SER A 92 -13.02 -24.95 -0.60
C SER A 92 -14.31 -24.84 -1.42
N LEU A 93 -14.18 -24.68 -2.74
CA LEU A 93 -15.31 -24.46 -3.66
C LEU A 93 -16.34 -25.60 -3.63
N ARG A 94 -15.89 -26.85 -3.42
CA ARG A 94 -16.80 -28.01 -3.31
C ARG A 94 -17.73 -27.88 -2.10
N MET A 95 -17.21 -27.40 -0.96
CA MET A 95 -18.02 -27.19 0.24
C MET A 95 -18.96 -26.00 0.09
N ILE A 96 -18.50 -24.95 -0.58
CA ILE A 96 -19.32 -23.77 -0.88
C ILE A 96 -20.50 -24.17 -1.79
N ALA A 97 -20.25 -24.94 -2.85
CA ALA A 97 -21.31 -25.41 -3.75
C ALA A 97 -22.35 -26.28 -3.04
N LYS A 98 -21.93 -27.15 -2.12
CA LYS A 98 -22.86 -27.91 -1.27
C LYS A 98 -23.77 -27.01 -0.42
N GLY A 99 -23.30 -25.83 -0.02
CA GLY A 99 -24.08 -24.87 0.78
C GLY A 99 -24.99 -23.96 -0.03
N ILE A 100 -24.74 -23.81 -1.34
CA ILE A 100 -25.57 -23.00 -2.26
C ILE A 100 -26.58 -23.89 -3.00
N ALA A 101 -26.31 -25.19 -3.13
CA ALA A 101 -27.26 -26.13 -3.72
C ALA A 101 -28.65 -26.04 -3.04
N PRO A 102 -29.75 -26.08 -3.81
CA PRO A 102 -29.81 -26.43 -5.23
C PRO A 102 -29.77 -25.22 -6.20
N THR A 103 -29.57 -23.99 -5.74
CA THR A 103 -29.72 -22.80 -6.62
C THR A 103 -28.61 -22.65 -7.66
N LYS A 104 -27.41 -23.16 -7.36
CA LYS A 104 -26.25 -23.11 -8.25
C LYS A 104 -25.56 -24.47 -8.34
N ASP A 105 -25.09 -24.79 -9.54
CA ASP A 105 -24.24 -25.95 -9.75
C ASP A 105 -22.79 -25.67 -9.32
N PHE A 106 -22.02 -26.73 -9.12
CA PHE A 106 -20.59 -26.62 -8.81
C PHE A 106 -19.83 -25.86 -9.90
N GLN A 107 -20.20 -26.02 -11.18
CA GLN A 107 -19.59 -25.27 -12.27
C GLN A 107 -19.83 -23.76 -12.13
N ASP A 108 -21.05 -23.34 -11.80
CA ASP A 108 -21.38 -21.92 -11.59
C ASP A 108 -20.53 -21.30 -10.47
N VAL A 109 -20.29 -22.06 -9.40
CA VAL A 109 -19.47 -21.64 -8.25
C VAL A 109 -18.01 -21.46 -8.64
N ILE A 110 -17.47 -22.36 -9.49
CA ILE A 110 -16.12 -22.22 -10.07
C ILE A 110 -16.05 -20.96 -10.94
N ASP A 111 -16.99 -20.82 -11.88
CA ASP A 111 -16.99 -19.70 -12.82
C ASP A 111 -17.11 -18.38 -12.08
N TYR A 112 -17.95 -18.31 -11.04
CA TYR A 112 -18.08 -17.13 -10.21
C TYR A 112 -16.79 -16.78 -9.46
N GLN A 113 -16.09 -17.79 -8.94
CA GLN A 113 -14.81 -17.59 -8.25
C GLN A 113 -13.78 -16.93 -9.18
N TYR A 114 -13.65 -17.42 -10.41
CA TYR A 114 -12.62 -16.94 -11.34
C TYR A 114 -13.03 -15.66 -12.08
N ARG A 115 -14.29 -15.55 -12.55
CA ARG A 115 -14.77 -14.37 -13.28
C ARG A 115 -14.94 -13.15 -12.38
N PHE A 116 -15.43 -13.32 -11.15
CA PHE A 116 -15.81 -12.18 -10.31
C PHE A 116 -15.01 -12.08 -9.02
N LYS A 117 -14.85 -13.18 -8.27
CA LYS A 117 -14.29 -13.11 -6.90
C LYS A 117 -12.81 -12.73 -6.87
N ILE A 118 -11.97 -13.38 -7.66
CA ILE A 118 -10.51 -13.11 -7.72
C ILE A 118 -10.25 -11.68 -8.21
N PRO A 119 -10.85 -11.21 -9.33
CA PRO A 119 -10.70 -9.82 -9.75
C PRO A 119 -11.20 -8.81 -8.71
N ASP A 120 -12.29 -9.10 -8.00
CA ASP A 120 -12.78 -8.21 -6.92
C ASP A 120 -11.78 -8.13 -5.75
N GLN A 121 -11.21 -9.25 -5.34
CA GLN A 121 -10.16 -9.27 -4.30
C GLN A 121 -8.93 -8.47 -4.72
N PHE A 122 -8.48 -8.63 -5.97
CA PHE A 122 -7.35 -7.87 -6.49
C PHE A 122 -7.63 -6.37 -6.54
N ARG A 123 -8.84 -5.97 -6.95
CA ARG A 123 -9.25 -4.56 -6.93
C ARG A 123 -9.25 -3.97 -5.53
N ARG A 124 -9.84 -4.67 -4.55
CA ARG A 124 -9.82 -4.24 -3.14
C ARG A 124 -8.39 -4.12 -2.60
N PHE A 125 -7.50 -5.02 -3.02
CA PHE A 125 -6.08 -4.93 -2.66
C PHE A 125 -5.42 -3.67 -3.23
N GLN A 126 -5.65 -3.36 -4.51
CA GLN A 126 -5.14 -2.13 -5.13
C GLN A 126 -5.71 -0.87 -4.49
N GLU A 127 -7.00 -0.87 -4.15
CA GLU A 127 -7.63 0.24 -3.43
C GLU A 127 -7.01 0.45 -2.06
N LYS A 128 -6.80 -0.61 -1.27
CA LYS A 128 -6.10 -0.52 0.03
C LYS A 128 -4.68 0.00 -0.11
N LYS A 129 -3.94 -0.43 -1.15
CA LYS A 129 -2.60 0.07 -1.43
C LYS A 129 -2.61 1.57 -1.75
N ARG A 130 -3.58 2.02 -2.55
CA ARG A 130 -3.78 3.45 -2.85
C ARG A 130 -4.13 4.24 -1.59
N GLU A 131 -5.06 3.75 -0.79
CA GLU A 131 -5.47 4.38 0.47
C GLU A 131 -4.29 4.50 1.44
N GLN A 132 -3.47 3.46 1.55
CA GLN A 132 -2.25 3.51 2.36
C GLN A 132 -1.25 4.56 1.84
N ALA A 133 -1.07 4.66 0.52
CA ALA A 133 -0.20 5.69 -0.07
C ALA A 133 -0.72 7.12 0.20
N VAL A 134 -2.04 7.33 0.14
CA VAL A 134 -2.67 8.61 0.50
C VAL A 134 -2.41 8.95 1.96
N ARG A 135 -2.66 8.02 2.89
CA ARG A 135 -2.37 8.23 4.32
C ARG A 135 -0.90 8.56 4.59
N MET A 136 0.02 7.90 3.87
CA MET A 136 1.45 8.21 4.00
C MET A 136 1.78 9.63 3.52
N MET A 137 1.18 10.09 2.41
CA MET A 137 1.34 11.45 1.93
C MET A 137 0.76 12.47 2.91
N GLU A 138 -0.44 12.23 3.45
CA GLU A 138 -1.05 13.09 4.48
C GLU A 138 -0.17 13.21 5.73
N CYS A 139 0.47 12.12 6.17
CA CYS A 139 1.44 12.16 7.27
C CYS A 139 2.67 13.02 6.94
N ILE A 140 3.19 12.95 5.71
CA ILE A 140 4.33 13.76 5.25
C ILE A 140 3.94 15.24 5.20
N GLU A 141 2.78 15.56 4.64
CA GLU A 141 2.26 16.93 4.56
C GLU A 141 2.03 17.50 5.95
N THR A 142 1.38 16.75 6.84
CA THR A 142 1.15 17.16 8.23
C THR A 142 2.48 17.46 8.94
N ARG A 143 3.49 16.62 8.76
CA ARG A 143 4.83 16.85 9.30
C ARG A 143 5.48 18.11 8.71
N ARG A 144 5.34 18.32 7.39
CA ARG A 144 5.88 19.49 6.70
C ARG A 144 5.25 20.78 7.20
N TYR A 145 3.93 20.82 7.35
CA TYR A 145 3.22 21.98 7.87
C TYR A 145 3.55 22.23 9.34
N ALA A 146 3.56 21.20 10.20
CA ALA A 146 3.95 21.35 11.60
C ALA A 146 5.39 21.88 11.78
N SER A 147 6.31 21.51 10.89
CA SER A 147 7.69 22.04 10.88
C SER A 147 7.77 23.47 10.36
N SER A 148 6.80 23.93 9.56
CA SER A 148 6.77 25.30 9.01
C SER A 148 6.17 26.33 9.98
N THR A 149 5.42 25.89 11.00
CA THR A 149 4.76 26.79 11.96
C THR A 149 5.66 27.24 13.13
N PHE A 150 6.96 26.94 13.12
CA PHE A 150 7.86 27.24 14.24
C PHE A 150 9.08 28.07 13.85
N VAL A 151 8.90 29.32 13.39
CA VAL A 151 9.90 30.40 13.57
C VAL A 151 9.21 31.77 13.49
N THR A 152 8.28 32.13 14.39
CA THR A 152 7.96 33.55 14.64
C THR A 152 7.35 33.81 16.03
N THR A 153 7.96 33.32 17.09
CA THR A 153 7.86 33.96 18.41
C THR A 153 9.11 33.64 19.18
N GLY A 154 10.04 34.59 19.18
CA GLY A 154 11.06 34.63 20.22
C GLY A 154 10.35 34.99 21.52
N ASP A 155 10.31 34.04 22.45
CA ASP A 155 10.24 34.41 23.86
C ASP A 155 11.05 33.42 24.68
N LYS A 156 12.03 33.97 25.39
CA LYS A 156 12.97 33.23 26.24
C LYS A 156 12.35 33.14 27.63
N SER A 157 11.73 32.00 27.94
CA SER A 157 11.39 31.68 29.34
C SER A 157 11.96 30.32 29.74
N ASN A 158 12.89 30.37 30.69
CA ASN A 158 13.53 29.29 31.43
C ASN A 158 12.59 28.12 31.80
N PRO A 159 13.04 26.86 31.73
CA PRO A 159 12.45 25.77 32.49
C PRO A 159 13.15 25.65 33.84
N SER A 160 12.45 26.07 34.89
CA SER A 160 12.79 25.78 36.28
C SER A 160 12.53 24.31 36.61
N ASP A 161 13.51 23.66 37.22
CA ASP A 161 13.45 22.37 37.89
C ASP A 161 12.23 22.21 38.81
N LYS A 162 11.48 21.11 38.65
CA LYS A 162 10.76 20.44 39.75
C LYS A 162 10.68 18.93 39.54
N ASP A 163 11.65 18.28 40.17
CA ASP A 163 11.52 17.17 41.12
C ASP A 163 10.10 16.58 41.35
N GLY A 164 9.98 15.24 41.33
CA GLY A 164 8.71 14.56 41.62
C GLY A 164 8.60 13.06 41.31
N SER A 165 9.31 12.23 42.07
CA SER A 165 8.95 10.83 42.43
C SER A 165 8.92 9.74 41.34
N SER A 166 9.95 8.90 41.32
CA SER A 166 9.98 7.62 40.58
C SER A 166 9.59 6.45 41.51
N LYS A 167 8.34 5.99 41.44
CA LYS A 167 7.97 4.65 41.91
C LYS A 167 8.31 3.62 40.84
N ARG A 168 9.27 2.76 41.19
CA ARG A 168 9.89 1.71 40.39
C ARG A 168 8.90 0.57 40.10
N ALA A 169 8.13 0.71 39.02
CA ALA A 169 7.42 -0.42 38.40
C ALA A 169 8.37 -1.15 37.44
N LYS A 170 8.88 -2.31 37.89
CA LYS A 170 9.57 -3.31 37.07
C LYS A 170 8.53 -4.03 36.20
N THR A 171 8.10 -3.37 35.13
CA THR A 171 7.32 -3.98 34.03
C THR A 171 8.16 -3.93 32.76
N GLY A 172 8.23 -5.09 32.10
CA GLY A 172 9.16 -5.47 31.03
C GLY A 172 9.61 -4.36 30.09
N GLU A 173 10.94 -4.20 30.01
CA GLU A 173 11.68 -3.25 29.16
C GLU A 173 11.40 -3.41 27.66
N TRP A 174 10.83 -4.54 27.23
CA TRP A 174 10.50 -4.81 25.83
C TRP A 174 9.30 -4.01 25.30
N ALA A 175 8.45 -3.47 26.18
CA ALA A 175 7.25 -2.72 25.79
C ALA A 175 7.42 -1.19 25.78
N LYS A 176 8.60 -0.67 26.16
CA LYS A 176 8.84 0.79 26.31
C LYS A 176 9.58 1.44 25.15
N THR A 177 10.10 0.68 24.20
CA THR A 177 10.52 1.28 22.93
C THR A 177 9.27 1.61 22.12
N SER A 178 8.79 2.84 22.27
CA SER A 178 7.78 3.39 21.36
C SER A 178 8.21 3.07 19.93
N THR A 179 7.29 2.57 19.11
CA THR A 179 7.55 2.28 17.70
C THR A 179 8.12 3.49 16.96
N SER A 180 7.83 4.72 17.43
CA SER A 180 8.46 5.95 16.96
C SER A 180 9.98 5.99 17.15
N ASP A 181 10.49 5.51 18.29
CA ASP A 181 11.88 5.63 18.68
C ASP A 181 12.76 4.60 17.95
N VAL A 182 12.19 3.42 17.69
CA VAL A 182 12.84 2.40 16.86
C VAL A 182 12.95 2.89 15.42
N VAL A 183 11.87 3.48 14.89
CA VAL A 183 11.88 4.06 13.53
C VAL A 183 12.91 5.19 13.43
N GLY A 184 12.98 6.09 14.41
CA GLY A 184 13.97 7.16 14.45
C GLY A 184 15.42 6.66 14.49
N LYS A 185 15.73 5.64 15.31
CA LYS A 185 17.08 5.05 15.38
C LYS A 185 17.48 4.34 14.08
N VAL A 186 16.53 3.64 13.44
CA VAL A 186 16.77 2.98 12.15
C VAL A 186 17.00 4.02 11.05
N GLU A 187 16.20 5.09 11.03
CA GLU A 187 16.32 6.16 10.04
C GLU A 187 17.63 6.94 10.21
N ALA A 188 18.03 7.28 11.44
CA ALA A 188 19.33 7.88 11.75
C ALA A 188 20.49 6.98 11.29
N ARG A 189 20.40 5.67 11.53
CA ARG A 189 21.43 4.72 11.06
C ARG A 189 21.49 4.64 9.53
N ARG A 190 20.34 4.67 8.84
CA ARG A 190 20.28 4.73 7.37
C ARG A 190 20.85 6.04 6.83
N ALA A 191 20.57 7.17 7.47
CA ALA A 191 21.12 8.47 7.09
C ALA A 191 22.65 8.49 7.25
N ALA A 192 23.15 8.00 8.38
CA ALA A 192 24.59 7.90 8.63
C ALA A 192 25.30 6.95 7.64
N ALA A 193 24.66 5.83 7.28
CA ALA A 193 25.20 4.90 6.28
C ALA A 193 25.23 5.52 4.88
N ARG A 194 24.20 6.28 4.49
CA ARG A 194 24.19 7.05 3.23
C ARG A 194 25.30 8.08 3.21
N GLN A 195 25.45 8.86 4.28
CA GLN A 195 26.53 9.84 4.39
C GLN A 195 27.90 9.17 4.28
N PHE A 196 28.10 8.02 4.93
CA PHE A 196 29.34 7.26 4.81
C PHE A 196 29.66 6.86 3.36
N LEU A 197 28.66 6.36 2.60
CA LEU A 197 28.87 6.01 1.19
C LEU A 197 29.21 7.23 0.33
N LEU A 198 28.55 8.37 0.56
CA LEU A 198 28.88 9.63 -0.14
C LEU A 198 30.31 10.09 0.19
N ASP A 199 30.74 9.96 1.45
CA ASP A 199 32.10 10.34 1.85
C ASP A 199 33.15 9.39 1.25
N VAL A 200 32.84 8.09 1.10
CA VAL A 200 33.67 7.12 0.36
C VAL A 200 33.78 7.53 -1.10
N GLU A 201 32.66 7.86 -1.76
CA GLU A 201 32.67 8.30 -3.15
C GLU A 201 33.51 9.57 -3.35
N ALA A 202 33.35 10.54 -2.45
CA ALA A 202 34.05 11.82 -2.53
C ALA A 202 35.57 11.69 -2.28
N LYS A 203 36.00 10.79 -1.39
CA LYS A 203 37.42 10.64 -1.02
C LYS A 203 38.16 9.58 -1.84
N LEU A 204 37.49 8.49 -2.19
CA LEU A 204 38.08 7.29 -2.79
C LEU A 204 37.59 7.03 -4.24
N GLY A 205 36.57 7.75 -4.69
CA GLY A 205 36.00 7.60 -6.03
C GLY A 205 34.94 6.51 -6.16
N LYS A 206 34.33 6.45 -7.35
CA LYS A 206 33.18 5.58 -7.65
C LYS A 206 33.53 4.09 -7.67
N GLU A 207 34.74 3.74 -8.08
CA GLU A 207 35.18 2.33 -8.13
C GLU A 207 35.25 1.72 -6.73
N LYS A 208 35.93 2.40 -5.80
CA LYS A 208 36.00 1.96 -4.40
C LYS A 208 34.63 1.96 -3.72
N LEU A 209 33.74 2.89 -4.05
CA LEU A 209 32.35 2.85 -3.59
C LEU A 209 31.65 1.55 -4.03
N ALA A 210 31.81 1.14 -5.29
CA ALA A 210 31.22 -0.09 -5.81
C ALA A 210 31.77 -1.33 -5.08
N ASP A 211 33.07 -1.35 -4.78
CA ASP A 211 33.70 -2.42 -3.99
C ASP A 211 33.13 -2.51 -2.57
N VAL A 212 32.99 -1.36 -1.89
CA VAL A 212 32.34 -1.31 -0.56
C VAL A 212 30.91 -1.82 -0.63
N ALA A 213 30.13 -1.39 -1.63
CA ALA A 213 28.73 -1.81 -1.79
C ALA A 213 28.61 -3.31 -2.06
N ASN A 214 29.48 -3.86 -2.91
CA ASN A 214 29.54 -5.29 -3.20
C ASN A 214 29.95 -6.12 -1.98
N ALA A 215 30.95 -5.65 -1.22
CA ALA A 215 31.36 -6.30 0.02
C ALA A 215 30.19 -6.35 1.03
N ILE A 216 29.47 -5.23 1.21
CA ILE A 216 28.30 -5.17 2.11
C ILE A 216 27.16 -6.06 1.61
N LYS A 217 26.89 -6.11 0.30
CA LYS A 217 25.84 -6.94 -0.29
C LYS A 217 26.09 -8.44 -0.05
N ASN A 218 27.35 -8.84 -0.09
CA ASN A 218 27.79 -10.23 0.10
C ASN A 218 28.09 -10.57 1.57
N LEU A 219 27.62 -9.75 2.52
CA LEU A 219 27.84 -9.95 3.96
C LEU A 219 27.20 -11.25 4.50
N HIS A 220 26.19 -11.78 3.81
CA HIS A 220 25.54 -13.04 4.18
C HIS A 220 26.35 -14.29 3.78
N ASP A 221 27.21 -14.17 2.76
CA ASP A 221 27.92 -15.30 2.17
C ASP A 221 29.34 -15.45 2.71
N LYS A 222 29.93 -14.37 3.24
CA LYS A 222 31.31 -14.34 3.76
C LYS A 222 31.34 -14.32 5.28
N SER A 223 32.43 -14.88 5.84
CA SER A 223 32.64 -14.74 7.28
C SER A 223 32.86 -13.27 7.62
N VAL A 224 32.35 -12.88 8.79
CA VAL A 224 32.43 -11.51 9.32
C VAL A 224 33.88 -11.00 9.40
N SER A 225 34.82 -11.89 9.72
CA SER A 225 36.26 -11.59 9.80
C SER A 225 36.87 -11.32 8.43
N GLU A 226 36.51 -12.11 7.41
CA GLU A 226 36.95 -11.87 6.03
C GLU A 226 36.45 -10.54 5.51
N LEU A 227 35.17 -10.22 5.77
CA LEU A 227 34.60 -8.94 5.35
C LEU A 227 35.32 -7.76 6.01
N ARG A 228 35.63 -7.88 7.31
CA ARG A 228 36.38 -6.86 8.04
C ARG A 228 37.77 -6.66 7.45
N SER A 229 38.47 -7.74 7.07
CA SER A 229 39.76 -7.64 6.39
C SER A 229 39.60 -6.90 5.07
N ILE A 230 38.77 -7.40 4.15
CA ILE A 230 38.58 -6.81 2.81
C ILE A 230 38.23 -5.30 2.89
N LEU A 231 37.30 -4.93 3.76
CA LEU A 231 36.89 -3.53 3.90
C LEU A 231 37.99 -2.64 4.47
N LEU A 232 38.72 -3.09 5.50
CA LEU A 232 39.70 -2.26 6.21
C LEU A 232 41.10 -2.27 5.59
N SER A 233 41.58 -3.43 5.13
CA SER A 233 42.91 -3.59 4.55
C SER A 233 42.97 -3.21 3.08
N ASP A 234 41.94 -3.54 2.30
CA ASP A 234 42.06 -3.47 0.83
C ASP A 234 41.31 -2.26 0.25
N ILE A 235 40.11 -1.96 0.78
CA ILE A 235 39.23 -0.94 0.20
C ILE A 235 39.43 0.42 0.87
N LEU A 236 39.43 0.49 2.20
CA LEU A 236 39.51 1.73 2.97
C LEU A 236 40.94 2.02 3.49
N GLN A 237 41.97 1.48 2.84
CA GLN A 237 43.35 1.65 3.26
C GLN A 237 43.74 3.15 3.30
N GLY A 238 44.38 3.59 4.39
CA GLY A 238 44.85 4.97 4.54
C GLY A 238 43.81 5.99 5.05
N HIS A 239 42.53 5.59 5.20
CA HIS A 239 41.46 6.49 5.67
C HIS A 239 40.89 6.05 7.02
N ALA A 240 41.61 6.37 8.10
CA ALA A 240 41.25 5.95 9.47
C ALA A 240 39.84 6.43 9.90
N ASP A 241 39.41 7.61 9.44
CA ASP A 241 38.08 8.17 9.72
C ASP A 241 36.95 7.33 9.09
N LEU A 242 37.13 6.89 7.84
CA LEU A 242 36.19 6.02 7.14
C LEU A 242 36.18 4.62 7.75
N GLN A 243 37.34 4.10 8.14
CA GLN A 243 37.47 2.81 8.83
C GLN A 243 36.69 2.78 10.15
N GLN A 244 36.86 3.81 10.99
CA GLN A 244 36.17 3.89 12.29
C GLN A 244 34.64 3.98 12.11
N ARG A 245 34.17 4.77 11.13
CA ARG A 245 32.73 4.87 10.82
C ARG A 245 32.17 3.57 10.29
N CYS A 246 32.91 2.88 9.41
CA CYS A 246 32.53 1.57 8.87
C CYS A 246 32.30 0.55 10.00
N LEU A 247 33.24 0.47 10.96
CA LEU A 247 33.12 -0.39 12.14
C LEU A 247 31.88 -0.08 13.00
N GLY A 248 31.45 1.18 13.05
CA GLY A 248 30.23 1.60 13.73
C GLY A 248 28.96 0.98 13.16
N PHE A 249 28.93 0.69 11.85
CA PHE A 249 27.80 0.08 11.17
C PHE A 249 27.76 -1.45 11.31
N LEU A 250 28.90 -2.09 11.58
CA LEU A 250 28.95 -3.54 11.72
C LEU A 250 28.28 -4.00 13.03
N PRO A 251 27.68 -5.22 13.07
CA PRO A 251 27.15 -5.81 14.28
C PRO A 251 28.17 -5.80 15.42
N ARG A 252 27.72 -5.71 16.68
CA ARG A 252 28.65 -5.65 17.84
C ARG A 252 29.62 -6.83 17.90
N ARG A 253 29.18 -8.02 17.44
CA ARG A 253 29.99 -9.25 17.35
C ARG A 253 31.23 -9.12 16.45
N VAL A 254 31.27 -8.10 15.59
CA VAL A 254 32.37 -7.83 14.65
C VAL A 254 33.37 -6.82 15.21
N ARG A 255 32.96 -6.06 16.24
CA ARG A 255 33.73 -4.94 16.79
C ARG A 255 34.71 -5.39 17.88
N SER A 256 34.34 -6.44 18.61
CA SER A 256 35.24 -7.19 19.50
C SER A 256 36.27 -7.93 18.68
#